data_AF-A0A923KUJ1-F1
#
_entry.id   AF-A0A923KUJ1-F1
#
_cell.length_a   1.000
_cell.length_b   1.000
_cell.length_c   1.000
_cell.angle_alpha   90.00
_cell.angle_beta   90.00
_cell.angle_gamma   90.00
#
_symmetry.space_group_name_H-M   'P 1'
#
loop_
_entity.id
_entity.type
_entity.pdbx_description
1 polymer ?
#
loop_
_entity_poly.entity_id
_entity_poly.type
_entity_poly.pdbx_seq_one_letter_code
_entity_poly.pdbx_strand_id
1 'polypeptide(L)'
;MNLKNLAVALMFVLAPVQASLAADADPLWTKVIASNQETKKWAAKDVEQLIHATKDGDPTKTITIKKQLSGWEKGKAQYTVLSITPPPKDASKKPVAFDLEEMFAPAEAEFFSPNAKFKRSDNQSLNGKPSVVFEITQSAGTLRIWADPASGSIQKRVLEMSMPLAFEGTITTLYQMEANSPSLPIESESKIDIKIPFKKAKLEMKDSFMNWVPQAK
;
A
#
# COMPACT_ATOMS: atom_id res chain seq x y z
N MET A 1 52.36 27.16 60.05
CA MET A 1 50.95 27.62 60.00
C MET A 1 50.72 28.34 58.67
N ASN A 2 50.11 27.64 57.70
CA ASN A 2 49.18 28.20 56.69
C ASN A 2 48.73 27.08 55.75
N LEU A 3 47.45 26.70 55.87
CA LEU A 3 46.71 25.96 54.85
C LEU A 3 46.59 26.81 53.59
N LYS A 4 46.67 26.20 52.41
CA LYS A 4 45.59 26.26 51.39
C LYS A 4 45.96 25.50 50.09
N ASN A 5 45.05 24.58 49.76
CA ASN A 5 44.54 24.27 48.43
C ASN A 5 45.27 23.24 47.51
N LEU A 6 44.76 22.01 47.64
CA LEU A 6 44.36 21.06 46.60
C LEU A 6 44.21 21.61 45.17
N ALA A 7 44.77 20.91 44.17
CA ALA A 7 44.20 20.80 42.83
C ALA A 7 44.69 19.51 42.15
N VAL A 8 43.78 18.55 42.02
CA VAL A 8 43.92 17.31 41.23
C VAL A 8 43.65 17.66 39.77
N ALA A 9 44.60 17.37 38.87
CA ALA A 9 44.40 17.47 37.44
C ALA A 9 44.25 16.06 36.85
N LEU A 10 43.00 15.58 36.73
CA LEU A 10 42.67 14.43 35.89
C LEU A 10 42.40 14.95 34.48
N MET A 11 43.33 14.76 33.54
CA MET A 11 43.06 14.98 32.11
C MET A 11 42.21 13.81 31.60
N PHE A 12 40.91 14.04 31.42
CA PHE A 12 40.09 13.21 30.55
C PHE A 12 40.39 13.58 29.10
N VAL A 13 41.06 12.68 28.39
CA VAL A 13 41.16 12.72 26.93
C VAL A 13 39.77 12.37 26.38
N LEU A 14 39.00 13.39 26.01
CA LEU A 14 37.78 13.25 25.22
C LEU A 14 38.19 12.80 23.81
N ALA A 15 38.20 11.49 23.59
CA ALA A 15 38.13 10.95 22.24
C ALA A 15 36.75 11.36 21.67
N PRO A 16 36.67 11.99 20.50
CA PRO A 16 35.40 12.25 19.86
C PRO A 16 34.81 10.89 19.47
N VAL A 17 33.84 10.43 20.26
CA VAL A 17 32.90 9.42 19.80
C VAL A 17 32.21 10.06 18.62
N GLN A 18 32.60 9.66 17.40
CA GLN A 18 31.81 9.92 16.21
C GLN A 18 30.47 9.22 16.45
N ALA A 19 29.51 9.97 16.98
CA ALA A 19 28.11 9.62 16.84
C ALA A 19 27.91 9.45 15.34
N SER A 20 27.69 8.21 14.91
CA SER A 20 27.14 7.93 13.61
C SER A 20 25.87 8.77 13.52
N LEU A 21 25.93 9.88 12.78
CA LEU A 21 24.77 10.68 12.47
C LEU A 21 23.75 9.70 11.90
N ALA A 22 22.63 9.52 12.62
CA ALA A 22 21.50 8.82 12.07
C ALA A 22 21.23 9.47 10.72
N ALA A 23 21.29 8.70 9.63
CA ALA A 23 20.96 9.21 8.31
C ALA A 23 19.56 9.83 8.44
N ASP A 24 19.46 11.15 8.26
CA ASP A 24 18.19 11.86 8.34
C ASP A 24 17.19 11.16 7.42
N ALA A 25 15.98 10.91 7.92
CA ALA A 25 14.93 10.26 7.15
C ALA A 25 14.71 11.05 5.85
N ASP A 26 14.63 10.34 4.72
CA ASP A 26 14.48 10.98 3.41
C ASP A 26 13.23 11.89 3.43
N PRO A 27 13.38 13.19 3.13
CA PRO A 27 12.29 14.15 3.28
C PRO A 27 11.15 13.89 2.30
N LEU A 28 11.43 13.32 1.13
CA LEU A 28 10.40 12.92 0.18
C LEU A 28 9.68 11.65 0.66
N TRP A 29 10.41 10.69 1.23
CA TRP A 29 9.81 9.49 1.82
C TRP A 29 8.81 9.84 2.94
N THR A 30 9.15 10.80 3.80
CA THR A 30 8.26 11.29 4.85
C THR A 30 6.95 11.83 4.27
N LYS A 31 7.00 12.56 3.13
CA LYS A 31 5.81 13.02 2.42
C LYS A 31 5.01 11.89 1.78
N VAL A 32 5.68 10.86 1.26
CA VAL A 32 5.03 9.65 0.72
C VAL A 32 4.24 8.93 1.81
N ILE A 33 4.81 8.77 3.00
CA ILE A 33 4.10 8.20 4.16
C ILE A 33 2.88 9.07 4.49
N ALA A 34 3.05 10.39 4.57
CA ALA A 34 1.94 11.31 4.84
C ALA A 34 0.84 11.22 3.77
N SER A 35 1.20 11.11 2.49
CA SER A 35 0.25 10.88 1.39
C SER A 35 -0.52 9.58 1.59
N ASN A 36 0.14 8.48 1.95
CA ASN A 36 -0.53 7.20 2.21
C ASN A 36 -1.52 7.29 3.39
N GLN A 37 -1.11 7.96 4.47
CA GLN A 37 -1.98 8.18 5.63
C GLN A 37 -3.16 9.10 5.31
N GLU A 38 -2.97 10.09 4.44
CA GLU A 38 -4.06 10.95 4.00
C GLU A 38 -5.08 10.16 3.17
N THR A 39 -4.66 9.32 2.23
CA THR A 39 -5.57 8.46 1.44
C THR A 39 -6.49 7.61 2.34
N LYS A 40 -5.99 7.13 3.48
CA LYS A 40 -6.75 6.29 4.43
C LYS A 40 -7.92 7.01 5.11
N LYS A 41 -7.98 8.34 5.02
CA LYS A 41 -9.09 9.15 5.56
C LYS A 41 -10.26 9.24 4.57
N TRP A 42 -10.19 8.55 3.44
CA TRP A 42 -11.17 8.62 2.38
C TRP A 42 -11.63 7.22 2.00
N ALA A 43 -12.86 7.11 1.50
CA ALA A 43 -13.38 5.90 0.89
C ALA A 43 -14.10 6.23 -0.41
N ALA A 44 -13.97 5.37 -1.41
CA ALA A 44 -14.75 5.48 -2.63
C ALA A 44 -16.21 5.24 -2.29
N LYS A 45 -17.12 6.15 -2.67
CA LYS A 45 -18.56 5.93 -2.47
C LYS A 45 -19.05 4.78 -3.33
N ASP A 46 -18.54 4.65 -4.56
CA ASP A 46 -18.94 3.61 -5.49
C ASP A 46 -17.70 2.82 -5.94
N VAL A 47 -17.80 1.48 -5.91
CA VAL A 47 -16.74 0.57 -6.33
C VAL A 47 -17.32 -0.45 -7.31
N GLU A 48 -16.72 -0.53 -8.49
CA GLU A 48 -17.00 -1.58 -9.46
C GLU A 48 -15.82 -2.55 -9.52
N GLN A 49 -16.09 -3.83 -9.28
CA GLN A 49 -15.08 -4.88 -9.22
C GLN A 49 -15.36 -5.91 -10.31
N LEU A 50 -14.39 -6.12 -11.20
CA LEU A 50 -14.39 -7.17 -12.21
C LEU A 50 -13.42 -8.27 -11.80
N ILE A 51 -13.87 -9.52 -11.79
CA ILE A 51 -13.10 -10.68 -11.35
C ILE A 51 -13.09 -11.71 -12.48
N HIS A 52 -11.90 -12.15 -12.89
CA HIS A 52 -11.68 -13.32 -13.73
C HIS A 52 -11.05 -14.42 -12.90
N ALA A 53 -11.79 -15.50 -12.67
CA ALA A 53 -11.32 -16.65 -11.92
C ALA A 53 -11.20 -17.87 -12.83
N THR A 54 -10.01 -18.44 -12.89
CA THR A 54 -9.71 -19.66 -13.65
C THR A 54 -9.22 -20.73 -12.69
N LYS A 55 -9.78 -21.93 -12.77
CA LYS A 55 -9.29 -23.11 -12.06
C LYS A 55 -8.77 -24.11 -13.08
N ASP A 56 -7.76 -24.88 -12.71
CA ASP A 56 -7.20 -25.91 -13.58
C ASP A 56 -8.29 -26.84 -14.17
N GLY A 57 -8.33 -26.95 -15.49
CA GLY A 57 -9.33 -27.70 -16.25
C GLY A 57 -10.71 -27.05 -16.44
N ASP A 58 -11.00 -25.92 -15.78
CA ASP A 58 -12.27 -25.21 -15.87
C ASP A 58 -12.17 -23.96 -16.78
N PRO A 59 -13.24 -23.57 -17.49
CA PRO A 59 -13.28 -22.30 -18.21
C PRO A 59 -13.22 -21.12 -17.22
N THR A 60 -12.60 -20.02 -17.65
CA THR A 60 -12.56 -18.76 -16.89
C THR A 60 -13.97 -18.26 -16.62
N LYS A 61 -14.23 -17.90 -15.36
CA LYS A 61 -15.48 -17.28 -14.92
C LYS A 61 -15.26 -15.81 -14.71
N THR A 62 -16.10 -15.00 -15.34
CA THR A 62 -16.13 -13.55 -15.13
C THR A 62 -17.26 -13.20 -14.18
N ILE A 63 -16.95 -12.39 -13.16
CA ILE A 63 -17.91 -11.89 -12.18
C ILE A 63 -17.71 -10.37 -12.07
N THR A 64 -18.80 -9.62 -12.19
CA THR A 64 -18.83 -8.18 -11.90
C THR A 64 -19.61 -7.94 -10.61
N ILE A 65 -19.05 -7.17 -9.70
CA ILE A 65 -19.66 -6.80 -8.42
C ILE A 65 -19.72 -5.27 -8.34
N LYS A 66 -20.90 -4.72 -8.08
CA LYS A 66 -21.06 -3.30 -7.78
C LYS A 66 -21.30 -3.12 -6.30
N LYS A 67 -20.53 -2.24 -5.66
CA LYS A 67 -20.58 -1.96 -4.23
C LYS A 67 -20.78 -0.46 -4.02
N GLN A 68 -21.50 -0.11 -2.97
CA GLN A 68 -21.65 1.27 -2.53
C GLN A 68 -21.37 1.40 -1.04
N LEU A 69 -20.69 2.47 -0.66
CA LEU A 69 -20.39 2.79 0.72
C LEU A 69 -21.72 2.95 1.50
N SER A 70 -21.89 2.15 2.54
CA SER A 70 -23.05 2.15 3.42
C SER A 70 -22.78 2.81 4.76
N GLY A 71 -21.51 2.96 5.14
CA GLY A 71 -21.12 3.65 6.36
C GLY A 71 -19.69 3.36 6.77
N TRP A 72 -19.40 3.59 8.04
CA TRP A 72 -18.09 3.36 8.65
C TRP A 72 -18.28 2.56 9.93
N GLU A 73 -17.44 1.56 10.16
CA GLU A 73 -17.38 0.80 11.40
C GLU A 73 -15.94 0.77 11.91
N LYS A 74 -15.70 1.27 13.12
CA LYS A 74 -14.35 1.34 13.73
C LYS A 74 -13.29 1.97 12.81
N GLY A 75 -13.69 3.00 12.07
CA GLY A 75 -12.83 3.70 11.12
C GLY A 75 -12.54 2.95 9.81
N LYS A 76 -13.22 1.83 9.55
CA LYS A 76 -13.16 1.11 8.27
C LYS A 76 -14.44 1.33 7.45
N ALA A 77 -14.27 1.58 6.16
CA ALA A 77 -15.38 1.73 5.23
C ALA A 77 -16.19 0.43 5.14
N GLN A 78 -17.51 0.56 5.19
CA GLN A 78 -18.44 -0.55 5.03
C GLN A 78 -19.17 -0.42 3.71
N TYR A 79 -19.28 -1.54 2.98
CA TYR A 79 -19.83 -1.57 1.65
C TYR A 79 -21.03 -2.51 1.55
N THR A 80 -22.12 -2.03 0.96
CA THR A 80 -23.25 -2.85 0.55
C THR A 80 -23.04 -3.29 -0.90
N VAL A 81 -23.19 -4.58 -1.16
CA VAL A 81 -23.19 -5.13 -2.53
C VAL A 81 -24.54 -4.80 -3.17
N LEU A 82 -24.52 -4.00 -4.24
CA LEU A 82 -25.70 -3.61 -5.00
C LEU A 82 -26.07 -4.67 -6.04
N SER A 83 -25.07 -5.26 -6.70
CA SER A 83 -25.29 -6.31 -7.69
C SER A 83 -24.08 -7.23 -7.87
N ILE A 84 -24.36 -8.46 -8.30
CA ILE A 84 -23.37 -9.47 -8.72
C ILE A 84 -23.84 -10.02 -10.07
N THR A 85 -22.97 -10.03 -11.07
CA THR A 85 -23.27 -10.54 -12.43
C THR A 85 -22.20 -11.53 -12.87
N PRO A 86 -22.56 -12.78 -13.25
CA PRO A 86 -23.90 -13.35 -13.22
C PRO A 86 -24.41 -13.54 -11.77
N PRO A 87 -25.73 -13.55 -11.53
CA PRO A 87 -26.29 -13.78 -10.21
C PRO A 87 -25.80 -15.11 -9.61
N PRO A 88 -25.47 -15.16 -8.31
CA PRO A 88 -25.13 -16.41 -7.65
C PRO A 88 -26.28 -17.42 -7.77
N LYS A 89 -25.98 -18.69 -8.04
CA LYS A 89 -26.98 -19.77 -8.02
C LYS A 89 -27.66 -19.93 -6.66
N ASP A 90 -26.97 -19.52 -5.60
CA ASP A 90 -27.44 -19.54 -4.22
C ASP A 90 -27.18 -18.15 -3.61
N ALA A 91 -28.25 -17.36 -3.48
CA ALA A 91 -28.17 -16.00 -2.94
C ALA A 91 -27.74 -15.96 -1.46
N SER A 92 -27.80 -17.10 -0.74
CA SER A 92 -27.32 -17.19 0.64
C SER A 92 -25.79 -17.28 0.74
N LYS A 93 -25.12 -17.67 -0.35
CA LYS A 93 -23.66 -17.73 -0.43
C LYS A 93 -23.12 -16.42 -0.99
N LYS A 94 -22.69 -15.54 -0.08
CA LYS A 94 -21.89 -14.38 -0.48
C LYS A 94 -20.66 -14.88 -1.24
N PRO A 95 -20.35 -14.34 -2.44
CA PRO A 95 -19.06 -14.62 -3.05
C PRO A 95 -17.98 -14.26 -2.04
N VAL A 96 -16.94 -15.09 -1.95
CA VAL A 96 -15.76 -14.76 -1.14
C VAL A 96 -15.21 -13.47 -1.73
N ALA A 97 -15.46 -12.35 -1.07
CA ALA A 97 -14.80 -11.11 -1.40
C ALA A 97 -13.34 -11.34 -1.05
N PHE A 98 -12.49 -11.50 -2.06
CA PHE A 98 -11.05 -11.41 -1.87
C PHE A 98 -10.77 -9.96 -1.50
N ASP A 99 -10.78 -9.68 -0.21
CA ASP A 99 -10.38 -8.39 0.32
C ASP A 99 -8.86 -8.36 0.43
N LEU A 100 -8.24 -8.02 -0.70
CA LEU A 100 -6.79 -7.89 -0.77
C LEU A 100 -6.28 -6.84 0.20
N GLU A 101 -7.02 -5.76 0.43
CA GLU A 101 -6.64 -4.74 1.39
C GLU A 101 -6.54 -5.33 2.80
N GLU A 102 -7.50 -6.16 3.21
CA GLU A 102 -7.44 -6.89 4.49
C GLU A 102 -6.25 -7.86 4.57
N MET A 103 -5.94 -8.55 3.46
CA MET A 103 -4.78 -9.46 3.40
C MET A 103 -3.43 -8.72 3.53
N PHE A 104 -3.32 -7.49 3.03
CA PHE A 104 -2.07 -6.71 3.06
C PHE A 104 -1.98 -5.69 4.19
N ALA A 105 -3.08 -5.40 4.88
CA ALA A 105 -3.09 -4.46 6.00
C ALA A 105 -1.96 -4.72 7.03
N PRO A 106 -1.62 -5.97 7.41
CA PRO A 106 -0.51 -6.23 8.32
C PRO A 106 0.87 -5.86 7.75
N ALA A 107 1.10 -6.10 6.46
CA ALA A 107 2.39 -5.86 5.81
C ALA A 107 2.59 -4.38 5.42
N GLU A 108 1.50 -3.64 5.22
CA GLU A 108 1.54 -2.23 4.83
C GLU A 108 2.31 -1.36 5.86
N ALA A 109 2.16 -1.65 7.14
CA ALA A 109 2.86 -0.93 8.20
C ALA A 109 4.39 -1.05 8.09
N GLU A 110 4.90 -2.22 7.65
CA GLU A 110 6.33 -2.44 7.44
C GLU A 110 6.84 -1.68 6.22
N PHE A 111 6.06 -1.66 5.14
CA PHE A 111 6.42 -0.96 3.91
C PHE A 111 6.47 0.56 4.07
N PHE A 112 5.56 1.14 4.86
CA PHE A 112 5.47 2.59 5.10
C PHE A 112 6.10 3.04 6.42
N SER A 113 7.02 2.24 6.98
CA SER A 113 7.79 2.65 8.15
C SER A 113 8.69 3.85 7.83
N PRO A 114 8.82 4.84 8.72
CA PRO A 114 9.79 5.94 8.56
C PRO A 114 11.23 5.45 8.38
N ASN A 115 11.54 4.28 8.93
CA ASN A 115 12.86 3.64 8.88
C ASN A 115 12.94 2.51 7.84
N ALA A 116 11.97 2.41 6.92
CA ALA A 116 12.00 1.42 5.85
C ALA A 116 13.28 1.61 5.01
N LYS A 117 13.99 0.51 4.73
CA LYS A 117 15.11 0.52 3.79
C LYS A 117 14.56 0.44 2.38
N PHE A 118 14.98 1.37 1.53
CA PHE A 118 14.51 1.44 0.15
C PHE A 118 15.64 1.80 -0.82
N LYS A 119 15.47 1.42 -2.09
CA LYS A 119 16.21 2.01 -3.20
C LYS A 119 15.41 3.18 -3.75
N ARG A 120 16.07 4.31 -4.00
CA ARG A 120 15.48 5.51 -4.59
C ARG A 120 16.04 5.71 -6.00
N SER A 121 15.14 5.95 -6.95
CA SER A 121 15.48 6.31 -8.32
C SER A 121 14.81 7.64 -8.66
N ASP A 122 15.62 8.70 -8.81
CA ASP A 122 15.17 10.03 -9.21
C ASP A 122 15.01 10.17 -10.73
N ASN A 123 14.44 11.29 -11.16
CA ASN A 123 14.26 11.66 -12.57
C ASN A 123 13.51 10.61 -13.41
N GLN A 124 12.55 9.93 -12.79
CA GLN A 124 11.68 8.98 -13.47
C GLN A 124 10.47 9.70 -14.07
N SER A 125 9.73 9.02 -14.93
CA SER A 125 8.45 9.52 -15.44
C SER A 125 7.37 8.46 -15.40
N LEU A 126 6.16 8.88 -15.03
CA LEU A 126 4.94 8.09 -15.14
C LEU A 126 3.95 8.83 -16.03
N ASN A 127 3.62 8.26 -17.19
CA ASN A 127 2.68 8.85 -18.16
C ASN A 127 3.03 10.30 -18.53
N GLY A 128 4.33 10.61 -18.69
CA GLY A 128 4.82 11.95 -19.03
C GLY A 128 4.90 12.92 -17.86
N LYS A 129 4.48 12.53 -16.65
CA LYS A 129 4.64 13.33 -15.43
C LYS A 129 5.98 13.00 -14.74
N PRO A 130 6.65 13.96 -14.09
CA PRO A 130 7.82 13.69 -13.25
C PRO A 130 7.48 12.78 -12.07
N SER A 131 8.39 11.85 -11.76
CA SER A 131 8.25 10.89 -10.67
C SER A 131 9.60 10.58 -10.02
N VAL A 132 9.56 10.21 -8.74
CA VAL A 132 10.63 9.50 -8.03
C VAL A 132 10.11 8.11 -7.68
N VAL A 133 10.94 7.08 -7.85
CA VAL A 133 10.56 5.70 -7.53
C VAL A 133 11.25 5.25 -6.25
N PHE A 134 10.45 4.73 -5.32
CA PHE A 134 10.93 4.03 -4.13
C PHE A 134 10.65 2.54 -4.28
N GLU A 135 11.68 1.69 -4.13
CA GLU A 135 11.55 0.24 -4.08
C GLU A 135 11.88 -0.26 -2.67
N ILE A 136 10.89 -0.86 -2.01
CA ILE A 136 10.98 -1.40 -0.66
C ILE A 136 10.80 -2.91 -0.74
N THR A 137 11.78 -3.68 -0.28
CA THR A 137 11.70 -5.14 -0.22
C THR A 137 11.58 -5.58 1.23
N GLN A 138 10.50 -6.29 1.55
CA GLN A 138 10.23 -6.89 2.85
C GLN A 138 10.00 -8.40 2.70
N SER A 139 9.85 -9.09 3.83
CA SER A 139 9.56 -10.53 3.83
C SER A 139 8.28 -10.90 3.07
N ALA A 140 7.27 -10.02 3.12
CA ALA A 140 5.98 -10.20 2.46
C ALA A 140 6.00 -9.94 0.94
N GLY A 141 7.04 -9.27 0.42
CA GLY A 141 7.11 -8.91 -1.00
C GLY A 141 7.91 -7.64 -1.28
N THR A 142 7.80 -7.16 -2.52
CA THR A 142 8.42 -5.90 -2.97
C THR A 142 7.34 -4.89 -3.31
N LEU A 143 7.41 -3.70 -2.69
CA LEU A 143 6.57 -2.56 -3.00
C LEU A 143 7.37 -1.53 -3.79
N ARG A 144 6.88 -1.16 -4.98
CA ARG A 144 7.38 -0.01 -5.75
C ARG A 144 6.37 1.11 -5.73
N ILE A 145 6.81 2.32 -5.40
CA ILE A 145 5.96 3.52 -5.32
C ILE A 145 6.53 4.57 -6.27
N TRP A 146 5.70 5.09 -7.16
CA TRP A 146 5.97 6.29 -7.94
C TRP A 146 5.34 7.46 -7.22
N ALA A 147 6.16 8.41 -6.79
CA ALA A 147 5.72 9.60 -6.08
C ALA A 147 6.03 10.86 -6.88
N ASP A 148 5.15 11.85 -6.79
CA ASP A 148 5.41 13.19 -7.30
C ASP A 148 6.57 13.84 -6.53
N PRO A 149 7.64 14.32 -7.20
CA PRO A 149 8.84 14.82 -6.52
C PRO A 149 8.59 16.08 -5.67
N ALA A 150 7.58 16.88 -5.99
CA ALA A 150 7.32 18.13 -5.29
C ALA A 150 6.50 17.90 -4.01
N SER A 151 5.39 17.17 -4.15
CA SER A 151 4.39 16.96 -3.10
C SER A 151 4.59 15.67 -2.30
N GLY A 152 5.26 14.66 -2.86
CA GLY A 152 5.29 13.30 -2.31
C GLY A 152 4.00 12.53 -2.50
N SER A 153 3.06 13.06 -3.29
CA SER A 153 1.79 12.37 -3.59
C SER A 153 2.06 11.08 -4.36
N ILE A 154 1.45 9.98 -3.92
CA ILE A 154 1.57 8.68 -4.58
C ILE A 154 0.82 8.73 -5.92
N GLN A 155 1.50 8.44 -7.01
CA GLN A 155 0.92 8.40 -8.37
C GLN A 155 0.55 6.97 -8.78
N LYS A 156 1.37 6.00 -8.38
CA LYS A 156 1.20 4.58 -8.63
C LYS A 156 1.91 3.79 -7.54
N ARG A 157 1.35 2.64 -7.20
CA ARG A 157 2.09 1.60 -6.46
C ARG A 157 1.96 0.26 -7.14
N VAL A 158 3.00 -0.56 -7.03
CA VAL A 158 3.03 -1.95 -7.47
C VAL A 158 3.55 -2.80 -6.32
N LEU A 159 2.72 -3.69 -5.79
CA LEU A 159 3.09 -4.67 -4.80
C LEU A 159 3.25 -6.03 -5.49
N GLU A 160 4.43 -6.63 -5.38
CA GLU A 160 4.71 -7.99 -5.82
C GLU A 160 4.84 -8.87 -4.58
N MET A 161 3.96 -9.85 -4.42
CA MET A 161 4.05 -10.82 -3.33
C MET A 161 4.44 -12.20 -3.86
N SER A 162 5.22 -12.90 -3.05
CA SER A 162 5.51 -14.31 -3.26
C SER A 162 5.50 -15.02 -1.92
N MET A 163 4.56 -15.95 -1.77
CA MET A 163 4.54 -16.91 -0.67
C MET A 163 4.85 -18.29 -1.25
N PRO A 164 6.06 -18.82 -1.03
CA PRO A 164 6.46 -20.12 -1.56
C PRO A 164 5.41 -21.19 -1.28
N LEU A 165 5.06 -21.98 -2.30
CA LEU A 165 4.09 -23.08 -2.25
C LEU A 165 2.63 -22.68 -1.95
N ALA A 166 2.32 -21.38 -1.82
CA ALA A 166 0.97 -20.90 -1.54
C ALA A 166 0.43 -20.04 -2.69
N PHE A 167 1.06 -18.90 -2.99
CA PHE A 167 0.66 -18.04 -4.10
C PHE A 167 1.76 -17.07 -4.51
N GLU A 168 1.65 -16.56 -5.73
CA GLU A 168 2.34 -15.35 -6.19
C GLU A 168 1.30 -14.36 -6.67
N GLY A 169 1.59 -13.07 -6.55
CA GLY A 169 0.69 -12.08 -7.10
C GLY A 169 1.30 -10.70 -7.25
N THR A 170 0.62 -9.89 -8.04
CA THR A 170 0.94 -8.49 -8.25
C THR A 170 -0.32 -7.67 -8.07
N ILE A 171 -0.21 -6.56 -7.35
CA ILE A 171 -1.26 -5.55 -7.19
C ILE A 171 -0.72 -4.23 -7.69
N THR A 172 -1.34 -3.67 -8.71
CA THR A 172 -1.02 -2.36 -9.26
C THR A 172 -2.15 -1.41 -8.96
N THR A 173 -1.90 -0.36 -8.18
CA THR A 173 -2.89 0.69 -7.89
C THR A 173 -2.46 1.99 -8.56
N LEU A 174 -3.36 2.59 -9.33
CA LEU A 174 -3.19 3.90 -9.95
C LEU A 174 -3.95 4.95 -9.16
N TYR A 175 -3.33 6.11 -8.97
CA TYR A 175 -3.89 7.21 -8.21
C TYR A 175 -4.15 8.39 -9.14
N GLN A 176 -5.28 9.06 -8.90
CA GLN A 176 -5.54 10.36 -9.49
C GLN A 176 -4.92 11.44 -8.60
N MET A 177 -4.32 12.42 -9.26
CA MET A 177 -3.85 13.65 -8.64
C MET A 177 -4.73 14.79 -9.12
N GLU A 178 -5.47 15.40 -8.20
CA GLU A 178 -6.14 16.67 -8.47
C GLU A 178 -5.45 17.77 -7.68
N ALA A 179 -5.40 18.98 -8.25
CA ALA A 179 -4.79 20.12 -7.58
C ALA A 179 -5.56 20.41 -6.28
N ASN A 180 -4.83 20.45 -5.15
CA ASN A 180 -5.36 20.68 -3.81
C ASN A 180 -6.28 19.58 -3.24
N SER A 181 -6.35 18.41 -3.87
CA SER A 181 -7.02 17.23 -3.31
C SER A 181 -5.98 16.16 -2.93
N PRO A 182 -6.28 15.31 -1.94
CA PRO A 182 -5.48 14.11 -1.69
C PRO A 182 -5.34 13.26 -2.95
N SER A 183 -4.22 12.56 -3.07
CA SER A 183 -4.09 11.57 -4.13
C SER A 183 -4.86 10.32 -3.74
N LEU A 184 -5.86 9.97 -4.55
CA LEU A 184 -6.80 8.91 -4.27
C LEU A 184 -6.74 7.83 -5.35
N PRO A 185 -6.84 6.54 -5.00
CA PRO A 185 -6.91 5.46 -5.97
C PRO A 185 -8.07 5.67 -6.95
N ILE A 186 -7.85 5.39 -8.22
CA ILE A 186 -8.92 5.33 -9.23
C ILE A 186 -9.11 3.93 -9.79
N GLU A 187 -8.03 3.15 -9.75
CA GLU A 187 -8.02 1.79 -10.27
C GLU A 187 -7.03 0.93 -9.49
N SER A 188 -7.39 -0.31 -9.24
CA SER A 188 -6.48 -1.33 -8.71
C SER A 188 -6.64 -2.61 -9.51
N GLU A 189 -5.55 -3.09 -10.09
CA GLU A 189 -5.50 -4.36 -10.82
C GLU A 189 -4.66 -5.37 -10.04
N SER A 190 -5.21 -6.54 -9.82
CA SER A 190 -4.57 -7.61 -9.06
C SER A 190 -4.52 -8.88 -9.90
N LYS A 191 -3.37 -9.55 -9.92
CA LYS A 191 -3.18 -10.85 -10.57
C LYS A 191 -2.57 -11.79 -9.56
N ILE A 192 -3.22 -12.91 -9.29
CA ILE A 192 -2.82 -13.85 -8.25
C ILE A 192 -2.86 -15.26 -8.83
N ASP A 193 -1.72 -15.94 -8.76
CA ASP A 193 -1.55 -17.35 -9.08
C ASP A 193 -1.48 -18.14 -7.76
N ILE A 194 -2.51 -18.94 -7.49
CA ILE A 194 -2.55 -19.83 -6.33
C ILE A 194 -1.82 -21.13 -6.69
N LYS A 195 -0.78 -21.44 -5.92
CA LYS A 195 0.19 -22.53 -6.14
C LYS A 195 0.14 -23.61 -5.06
N ILE A 196 -1.05 -23.95 -4.58
CA ILE A 196 -1.23 -25.03 -3.60
C ILE A 196 -0.97 -26.38 -4.29
N PRO A 197 -0.31 -27.35 -3.62
CA PRO A 197 -0.14 -28.69 -4.17
C PRO A 197 -1.46 -29.26 -4.70
N PHE A 198 -1.42 -29.76 -5.94
CA PHE A 198 -2.55 -30.41 -6.64
C PHE A 198 -3.73 -29.50 -7.04
N LYS A 199 -3.67 -28.17 -6.81
CA LYS A 199 -4.70 -27.22 -7.26
C LYS A 199 -4.08 -25.91 -7.72
N LYS A 200 -4.20 -25.62 -9.02
CA LYS A 200 -3.84 -24.31 -9.60
C LYS A 200 -5.09 -23.49 -9.83
N ALA A 201 -5.05 -22.23 -9.43
CA ALA A 201 -6.07 -21.26 -9.76
C ALA A 201 -5.43 -19.92 -10.07
N LYS A 202 -6.04 -19.17 -10.99
CA LYS A 202 -5.67 -17.81 -11.34
C LYS A 202 -6.83 -16.89 -11.01
N LEU A 203 -6.50 -15.76 -10.42
CA LEU A 203 -7.45 -14.72 -10.08
C LEU A 203 -6.91 -13.41 -10.65
N GLU A 204 -7.64 -12.81 -11.58
CA GLU A 204 -7.42 -11.43 -12.01
C GLU A 204 -8.57 -10.59 -11.50
N MET A 205 -8.27 -9.46 -10.87
CA MET A 205 -9.28 -8.53 -10.37
C MET A 205 -8.95 -7.13 -10.82
N LYS A 206 -9.97 -6.37 -11.18
CA LYS A 206 -9.88 -4.95 -11.49
C LYS A 206 -10.95 -4.22 -10.72
N ASP A 207 -10.53 -3.36 -9.81
CA ASP A 207 -11.39 -2.49 -9.02
C ASP A 207 -11.30 -1.07 -9.58
N SER A 208 -12.45 -0.45 -9.81
CA SER A 208 -12.58 0.96 -10.19
C SER A 208 -13.26 1.72 -9.06
N PHE A 209 -12.62 2.81 -8.62
CA PHE A 209 -13.03 3.60 -7.46
C PHE A 209 -13.56 4.96 -7.90
N MET A 210 -14.75 5.33 -7.43
CA MET A 210 -15.44 6.54 -7.84
C MET A 210 -16.04 7.29 -6.66
N ASN A 211 -16.25 8.61 -6.85
CA ASN A 211 -17.01 9.47 -5.95
C ASN A 211 -16.48 9.42 -4.50
N TRP A 212 -15.18 9.67 -4.31
CA TRP A 212 -14.55 9.60 -3.00
C TRP A 212 -15.21 10.53 -1.98
N VAL A 213 -15.41 10.01 -0.77
CA VAL A 213 -15.95 10.75 0.38
C VAL A 213 -15.01 10.65 1.57
N PRO A 214 -14.86 11.72 2.36
CA PRO A 214 -14.04 11.68 3.55
C PRO A 214 -14.71 10.83 4.63
N GLN A 215 -13.90 10.22 5.48
CA GLN A 215 -14.36 9.55 6.69
C GLN A 215 -15.10 10.55 7.58
N ALA A 216 -16.28 10.16 8.07
CA ALA A 216 -17.02 10.96 9.04
C ALA A 216 -16.20 11.07 10.34
N LYS A 217 -16.07 12.30 10.86
CA LYS A 217 -15.40 12.59 12.13
C LYS A 217 -16.16 12.01 13.32
#